data_AF-A0A258BX78-F1
#
_entry.id   AF-A0A258BX78-F1
#
_cell.length_a   1.000
_cell.length_b   1.000
_cell.length_c   1.000
_cell.angle_alpha   90.00
_cell.angle_beta   90.00
_cell.angle_gamma   90.00
#
_symmetry.space_group_name_H-M   'P 1'
#
loop_
_entity.id
_entity.type
_entity.pdbx_description
1 polymer ?
#
loop_
_entity_poly.entity_id
_entity_poly.type
_entity_poly.pdbx_seq_one_letter_code
_entity_poly.pdbx_strand_id
1 'polypeptide(L)'
;MVWPRGVSRDRADLDHWFKDISPSPEIRTWFAHDPARFEEFRDRYRHELAANDEAVAQLCAWLDDGDVTLLYAAHDERHNHAIVLAEYMAGRGYRVQPAP
;
A
#
# COMPACT_ATOMS: atom_id res chain seq x y z
N MET A 1 -0.48 4.37 -19.52
CA MET A 1 -1.23 3.34 -18.79
C MET A 1 -0.57 2.00 -19.11
N VAL A 2 0.26 1.48 -18.21
CA VAL A 2 0.93 0.18 -18.38
C VAL A 2 0.33 -0.78 -17.35
N TRP A 3 -0.31 -1.81 -17.86
CA TRP A 3 -0.89 -2.92 -17.09
C TRP A 3 0.05 -4.13 -17.23
N PRO A 4 0.52 -4.75 -16.14
CA PRO A 4 1.30 -5.98 -16.24
C PRO A 4 0.39 -7.14 -16.67
N ARG A 5 0.70 -7.75 -17.81
CA ARG A 5 -0.02 -8.92 -18.32
C ARG A 5 0.32 -10.14 -17.46
N GLY A 6 -0.68 -10.68 -16.76
CA GLY A 6 -0.54 -11.89 -15.96
C GLY A 6 -1.56 -12.03 -14.83
N VAL A 7 -2.23 -10.94 -14.43
CA VAL A 7 -3.26 -10.97 -13.38
C VAL A 7 -4.60 -11.37 -14.00
N SER A 8 -5.10 -12.55 -13.63
CA SER A 8 -6.40 -13.06 -14.08
C SER A 8 -7.52 -12.09 -13.73
N ARG A 9 -8.15 -11.54 -14.77
CA ARG A 9 -9.26 -10.58 -14.74
C ARG A 9 -10.52 -11.04 -13.99
N ASP A 10 -10.56 -12.29 -13.53
CA ASP A 10 -11.73 -12.93 -12.92
C ASP A 10 -11.69 -12.93 -11.37
N ARG A 11 -10.52 -12.67 -10.76
CA ARG A 11 -10.33 -12.69 -9.29
C ARG A 11 -9.95 -11.36 -8.67
N ALA A 12 -9.71 -10.37 -9.51
CA ALA A 12 -9.26 -9.08 -9.06
C ALA A 12 -10.40 -8.10 -9.34
N ASP A 13 -11.26 -7.93 -8.35
CA ASP A 13 -12.05 -6.70 -8.18
C ASP A 13 -11.05 -5.55 -7.93
N LEU A 14 -10.25 -5.25 -8.96
CA LEU A 14 -9.38 -4.09 -9.06
C LEU A 14 -10.21 -2.80 -9.22
N ASP A 15 -11.54 -2.93 -9.21
CA ASP A 15 -12.52 -1.84 -9.32
C ASP A 15 -12.61 -1.04 -8.02
N HIS A 16 -12.39 -1.69 -6.88
CA HIS A 16 -12.12 -0.98 -5.63
C HIS A 16 -10.65 -0.56 -5.59
N TRP A 17 -10.33 0.50 -6.32
CA TRP A 17 -9.20 1.36 -5.95
C TRP A 17 -9.37 1.65 -4.45
N PHE A 18 -8.57 0.96 -3.63
CA PHE A 18 -8.62 1.06 -2.18
C PHE A 18 -7.97 2.37 -1.76
N LYS A 19 -8.61 3.49 -2.14
CA LYS A 19 -8.15 4.86 -1.89
C LYS A 19 -7.98 5.09 -0.40
N ASP A 20 -8.80 4.40 0.39
CA ASP A 20 -8.86 4.56 1.83
C ASP A 20 -7.61 4.04 2.56
N ILE A 21 -6.92 3.03 2.01
CA ILE A 21 -5.61 2.61 2.53
C ILE A 21 -4.47 3.49 2.01
N SER A 22 -4.70 4.29 0.97
CA SER A 22 -3.65 5.15 0.42
C SER A 22 -3.34 6.28 1.39
N PRO A 23 -2.09 6.80 1.40
CA PRO A 23 -1.75 7.97 2.21
C PRO A 23 -2.64 9.16 1.83
N SER A 24 -3.07 9.94 2.82
CA SER A 24 -3.88 11.13 2.58
C SER A 24 -3.20 12.12 1.64
N PRO A 25 -3.97 12.91 0.88
CA PRO A 25 -3.42 13.92 -0.03
C PRO A 25 -2.52 14.93 0.69
N GLU A 26 -2.79 15.22 1.95
CA GLU A 26 -1.99 16.12 2.79
C GLU A 26 -0.57 15.59 3.01
N ILE A 27 -0.42 14.36 3.51
CA ILE A 27 0.90 13.77 3.74
C ILE A 27 1.62 13.44 2.44
N ARG A 28 0.88 13.10 1.37
CA ARG A 28 1.45 12.85 0.04
C ARG A 28 2.04 14.12 -0.57
N THR A 29 1.33 15.24 -0.46
CA THR A 29 1.82 16.54 -0.92
C THR A 29 3.00 17.01 -0.08
N TRP A 30 2.94 16.80 1.23
CA TRP A 30 4.03 17.14 2.15
C TRP A 30 5.30 16.33 1.88
N PHE A 31 5.16 15.03 1.61
CA PHE A 31 6.28 14.15 1.28
C PHE A 31 6.98 14.64 0.01
N ALA A 32 6.22 15.06 -1.01
CA ALA A 32 6.74 15.58 -2.28
C ALA A 32 7.82 14.70 -2.95
N HIS A 33 7.86 13.40 -2.60
CA HIS A 33 8.88 12.43 -3.00
C HIS A 33 10.30 12.80 -2.55
N ASP A 34 10.41 13.57 -1.46
CA ASP A 34 11.69 13.93 -0.85
C ASP A 34 12.19 12.79 0.06
N PRO A 35 13.31 12.11 -0.28
CA PRO A 35 13.78 10.96 0.47
C PRO A 35 14.22 11.32 1.91
N ALA A 36 14.63 12.57 2.17
CA ALA A 36 14.98 13.00 3.52
C ALA A 36 13.75 13.10 4.43
N ARG A 37 12.55 13.25 3.85
CA ARG A 37 11.27 13.22 4.57
C ARG A 37 10.65 11.83 4.65
N PHE A 38 11.25 10.81 4.06
CA PHE A 38 10.64 9.48 3.97
C PHE A 38 10.43 8.83 5.34
N GLU A 39 11.38 8.97 6.27
CA GLU A 39 11.24 8.39 7.61
C GLU A 39 10.02 8.95 8.35
N GLU A 40 9.83 10.27 8.30
CA GLU A 40 8.68 10.91 8.92
C GLU A 40 7.38 10.68 8.14
N PHE A 41 7.45 10.55 6.80
CA PHE A 41 6.31 10.12 5.99
C PHE A 41 5.86 8.71 6.39
N ARG A 42 6.79 7.78 6.64
CA ARG A 42 6.47 6.41 7.11
C ARG A 42 5.71 6.46 8.43
N ASP A 43 6.17 7.26 9.38
CA ASP A 43 5.54 7.38 10.70
C ASP A 43 4.13 7.95 10.59
N ARG A 44 3.99 9.08 9.87
CA ARG A 44 2.68 9.71 9.63
C ARG A 44 1.71 8.76 8.94
N TYR A 45 2.16 8.06 7.91
CA TYR A 45 1.30 7.13 7.19
C TYR A 45 0.92 5.91 8.03
N ARG A 46 1.83 5.36 8.85
CA ARG A 46 1.48 4.32 9.82
C ARG A 46 0.45 4.80 10.84
N HIS A 47 0.52 6.07 11.25
CA HIS A 47 -0.49 6.66 12.12
C HIS A 47 -1.86 6.73 11.44
N GLU A 48 -1.91 7.12 10.16
CA GLU A 48 -3.17 7.08 9.39
C GLU A 48 -3.73 5.66 9.27
N LEU A 49 -2.87 4.67 9.00
CA LEU A 49 -3.27 3.26 8.95
C LEU A 49 -3.77 2.75 10.31
N ALA A 50 -3.14 3.16 11.40
CA ALA A 50 -3.58 2.78 12.75
C ALA A 50 -4.90 3.45 13.15
N ALA A 51 -5.17 4.66 12.63
CA ALA A 51 -6.42 5.37 12.84
C ALA A 51 -7.56 4.85 11.94
N ASN A 52 -7.23 4.13 10.86
CA ASN A 52 -8.17 3.61 9.89
C ASN A 52 -8.32 2.08 10.01
N ASP A 53 -8.89 1.63 11.13
CA ASP A 53 -9.04 0.21 11.42
C ASP A 53 -9.96 -0.50 10.42
N GLU A 54 -10.99 0.18 9.90
CA GLU A 54 -11.91 -0.38 8.91
C GLU A 54 -11.18 -0.73 7.61
N ALA A 55 -10.39 0.20 7.06
CA ALA A 55 -9.66 -0.07 5.84
C ALA A 55 -8.60 -1.17 6.03
N VAL A 56 -7.91 -1.15 7.17
CA VAL A 56 -6.92 -2.18 7.49
C VAL A 56 -7.57 -3.55 7.66
N ALA A 57 -8.70 -3.64 8.35
CA ALA A 57 -9.44 -4.88 8.55
C ALA A 57 -9.92 -5.47 7.21
N GLN A 58 -10.41 -4.62 6.30
CA GLN A 58 -10.81 -5.05 4.96
C GLN A 58 -9.63 -5.60 4.15
N LEU A 59 -8.46 -4.97 4.23
CA LEU A 59 -7.25 -5.46 3.59
C LEU A 59 -6.76 -6.78 4.22
N CYS A 60 -6.83 -6.89 5.55
CA CYS A 60 -6.53 -8.14 6.25
C CYS A 60 -7.46 -9.27 5.83
N ALA A 61 -8.76 -9.00 5.64
CA ALA A 61 -9.73 -9.99 5.16
C ALA A 61 -9.40 -10.47 3.74
N TRP A 62 -8.97 -9.57 2.85
CA TRP A 62 -8.51 -9.96 1.50
C TRP A 62 -7.23 -10.79 1.54
N LEU A 63 -6.29 -10.45 2.42
CA LEU A 63 -5.06 -11.21 2.61
C LEU A 63 -5.28 -12.60 3.23
N ASP A 64 -6.38 -12.78 3.98
CA ASP A 64 -6.80 -14.08 4.52
C ASP A 64 -7.46 -14.96 3.43
N ASP A 65 -8.21 -14.35 2.51
CA ASP A 65 -8.84 -15.04 1.37
C ASP A 65 -7.83 -15.45 0.28
N GLY A 66 -6.74 -14.68 0.08
CA GLY A 66 -5.69 -15.03 -0.86
C GLY A 66 -4.58 -13.98 -1.03
N ASP A 67 -3.79 -14.14 -2.09
CA ASP A 67 -2.68 -13.23 -2.39
C ASP A 67 -3.19 -11.87 -2.90
N VAL A 68 -2.79 -10.79 -2.22
CA VAL A 68 -3.04 -9.41 -2.65
C VAL A 68 -1.80 -8.84 -3.32
N THR A 69 -1.95 -8.39 -4.58
CA THR A 69 -0.87 -7.68 -5.29
C THR A 69 -1.05 -6.18 -5.12
N LEU A 70 -0.09 -5.53 -4.46
CA LEU A 70 -0.08 -4.07 -4.34
C LEU A 70 0.50 -3.43 -5.61
N LEU A 71 -0.35 -2.72 -6.35
CA LEU A 71 0.08 -1.93 -7.49
C LEU A 71 0.35 -0.49 -7.05
N TYR A 72 1.56 0.01 -7.29
CA TYR A 72 1.92 1.39 -7.00
C TYR A 72 2.60 2.04 -8.21
N ALA A 73 2.36 3.33 -8.39
CA ALA A 73 3.02 4.16 -9.40
C ALA A 73 3.96 5.13 -8.70
N ALA A 74 5.13 4.64 -8.28
CA ALA A 74 6.22 5.49 -7.80
C ALA A 74 7.44 5.29 -8.70
N HIS A 75 8.07 6.39 -9.10
CA HIS A 75 9.34 6.34 -9.83
C HIS A 75 10.50 5.89 -8.93
N ASP A 76 10.32 6.00 -7.61
CA ASP A 76 11.28 5.56 -6.60
C ASP A 76 10.81 4.25 -5.96
N GLU A 77 11.51 3.16 -6.28
CA GLU A 77 11.21 1.83 -5.77
C GLU A 77 11.62 1.65 -4.31
N ARG A 78 12.36 2.59 -3.71
CA ARG A 78 12.92 2.48 -2.35
C ARG A 78 12.20 3.39 -1.35
N HIS A 79 11.62 4.49 -1.82
CA HIS A 79 10.91 5.49 -1.01
C HIS A 79 9.48 5.66 -1.53
N ASN A 80 8.65 4.63 -1.33
CA ASN A 80 7.25 4.67 -1.71
C ASN A 80 6.33 4.19 -0.57
N HIS A 81 5.07 4.59 -0.66
CA HIS A 81 4.02 4.24 0.30
C HIS A 81 3.72 2.73 0.31
N ALA A 82 3.95 2.02 -0.80
CA ALA A 82 3.71 0.59 -0.87
C ALA A 82 4.66 -0.20 0.04
N ILE A 83 5.93 0.22 0.15
CA ILE A 83 6.88 -0.35 1.13
C ILE A 83 6.35 -0.14 2.55
N VAL A 84 5.85 1.04 2.87
CA VAL A 84 5.36 1.33 4.22
C VAL A 84 4.15 0.46 4.58
N LEU A 85 3.21 0.32 3.64
CA LEU A 85 2.05 -0.55 3.84
C LEU A 85 2.45 -2.01 3.96
N ALA A 86 3.37 -2.47 3.12
CA ALA A 86 3.94 -3.80 3.19
C ALA A 86 4.58 -4.07 4.57
N GLU A 87 5.46 -3.18 5.04
CA GLU A 87 6.06 -3.31 6.37
C GLU A 87 5.02 -3.33 7.49
N TYR A 88 3.99 -2.49 7.38
CA TYR A 88 2.89 -2.45 8.34
C TYR A 88 2.12 -3.78 8.39
N MET A 89 1.84 -4.39 7.24
CA MET A 89 1.20 -5.71 7.16
C MET A 89 2.13 -6.85 7.61
N ALA A 90 3.42 -6.76 7.33
CA ALA A 90 4.41 -7.69 7.84
C ALA A 90 4.47 -7.69 9.37
N GLY A 91 4.38 -6.52 10.00
CA GLY A 91 4.26 -6.40 11.46
C GLY A 91 3.00 -7.07 12.04
N ARG A 92 1.97 -7.29 11.22
CA ARG A 92 0.73 -8.01 11.56
C ARG A 92 0.78 -9.51 11.25
N GLY A 93 1.91 -10.02 10.73
CA GLY A 93 2.13 -11.45 10.46
C GLY A 93 1.94 -11.87 9.00
N TYR A 94 1.65 -10.94 8.09
CA TYR A 94 1.52 -11.25 6.67
C TYR A 94 2.89 -11.33 5.97
N ARG A 95 3.04 -12.21 4.99
CA ARG A 95 4.27 -12.29 4.19
C ARG A 95 4.20 -11.29 3.05
N VAL A 96 5.22 -10.44 2.97
CA VAL A 96 5.43 -9.55 1.82
C VAL A 96 6.49 -10.15 0.93
N GLN A 97 6.17 -10.27 -0.36
CA GLN A 97 7.12 -10.66 -1.39
C GLN A 97 7.17 -9.58 -2.47
N PRO A 98 8.36 -9.21 -2.97
CA PRO A 98 8.45 -8.35 -4.14
C PRO A 98 7.79 -9.07 -5.32
N ALA A 99 7.10 -8.31 -6.18
CA ALA A 99 6.57 -8.85 -7.42
C ALA A 99 7.73 -9.39 -8.29
N PRO A 100 7.54 -10.52 -8.99
CA PRO A 100 8.57 -11.12 -9.85
C PRO A 100 8.91 -10.27 -11.08
#